data_AF-A0A7Z9WVH0-F1
#
_entry.id   AF-A0A7Z9WVH0-F1
#
_cell.length_a   1.000
_cell.length_b   1.000
_cell.length_c   1.000
_cell.angle_alpha   90.00
_cell.angle_beta   90.00
_cell.angle_gamma   90.00
#
_symmetry.space_group_name_H-M   'P 1'
#
loop_
_entity.id
_entity.type
_entity.pdbx_description
1 polymer ?
#
loop_
_entity_poly.entity_id
_entity_poly.type
_entity_poly.pdbx_seq_one_letter_code
_entity_poly.pdbx_strand_id
1 'polypeptide(L)'
;MTLYGMTEENLRLRREFMNFTEDDVRTLSELYSWAREYGPRIVKEFYDVQFSFPETRKFMETVARKRGISLESLRNQLETTQLRYFLEIFEE
;
A
#
# COMPACT_ATOMS: atom_id res chain seq x y z
N MET A 1 29.67 -1.55 -1.58
CA MET A 1 28.84 -2.10 -0.49
C MET A 1 27.84 -1.02 -0.09
N THR A 2 26.63 -1.04 -0.67
CA THR A 2 25.61 -0.03 -0.37
C THR A 2 24.98 -0.36 0.98
N LEU A 3 25.25 0.46 2.00
CA LEU A 3 24.63 0.39 3.33
C LEU A 3 23.08 0.39 3.32
N TYR A 4 22.47 0.71 2.17
CA TYR A 4 21.02 0.79 1.95
C TYR A 4 20.43 -0.34 1.08
N GLY A 5 21.18 -1.42 0.84
CA GLY A 5 20.63 -2.58 0.11
C GLY A 5 19.52 -3.30 0.90
N MET A 6 18.47 -3.75 0.22
CA MET A 6 17.49 -4.69 0.78
C MET A 6 18.10 -6.10 0.78
N THR A 7 19.01 -6.37 1.71
CA THR A 7 19.52 -7.72 1.98
C THR A 7 18.72 -8.35 3.10
N GLU A 8 18.69 -9.69 3.18
CA GLU A 8 18.01 -10.40 4.27
C GLU A 8 18.51 -9.94 5.66
N GLU A 9 19.81 -9.68 5.79
CA GLU A 9 20.38 -9.19 7.06
C GLU A 9 19.89 -7.79 7.41
N ASN A 10 19.80 -6.88 6.43
CA ASN A 10 19.24 -5.54 6.66
C ASN A 10 17.74 -5.59 6.95
N LEU A 11 16.99 -6.52 6.33
CA LEU A 11 15.57 -6.72 6.62
C LEU A 11 15.37 -7.28 8.04
N ARG A 12 16.19 -8.25 8.45
CA ARG A 12 16.20 -8.79 9.82
C ARG A 12 16.44 -7.70 10.86
N LEU A 13 17.46 -6.85 10.66
CA LEU A 13 17.75 -5.73 11.57
C LEU A 13 16.62 -4.70 11.63
N ARG A 14 15.93 -4.43 10.52
CA ARG A 14 14.76 -3.53 10.50
C ARG A 14 13.58 -4.12 11.28
N ARG A 15 13.31 -5.41 11.13
CA ARG A 15 12.28 -6.12 11.91
C ARG A 15 12.60 -6.06 13.40
N GLU A 16 13.85 -6.35 13.76
CA GLU A 16 14.34 -6.25 15.16
C GLU A 16 14.18 -4.84 15.72
N PHE A 17 14.57 -3.81 14.95
CA PHE A 17 14.41 -2.41 15.36
C PHE A 17 12.94 -2.01 15.59
N MET A 18 12.01 -2.53 14.77
CA MET A 18 10.58 -2.29 14.93
C MET A 18 9.92 -3.19 15.98
N ASN A 19 10.69 -4.10 16.61
CA ASN A 19 10.16 -5.18 17.44
C ASN A 19 9.06 -5.98 16.72
N PHE A 20 9.23 -6.19 15.41
CA PHE A 20 8.33 -6.97 14.56
C PHE A 20 8.79 -8.43 14.55
N THR A 21 7.96 -9.30 15.10
CA THR A 21 8.25 -10.70 15.40
C THR A 21 7.37 -11.65 14.60
N GLU A 22 7.68 -12.95 14.64
CA GLU A 22 6.83 -14.00 14.05
C GLU A 22 5.41 -14.03 14.66
N ASP A 23 5.26 -13.58 15.91
CA ASP A 23 3.95 -13.46 16.55
C ASP A 23 3.10 -12.35 15.92
N ASP A 24 3.73 -11.27 15.46
CA ASP A 24 3.06 -10.19 14.73
C ASP A 24 2.64 -10.67 13.35
N VAL A 25 3.50 -11.42 12.64
CA VAL A 25 3.15 -12.05 11.34
C VAL A 25 1.93 -12.94 11.51
N ARG A 26 1.94 -13.85 12.48
CA ARG A 26 0.80 -14.73 12.77
C ARG A 26 -0.48 -13.94 13.08
N THR A 27 -0.35 -12.87 13.86
CA THR A 27 -1.49 -11.99 14.19
C THR A 27 -2.06 -11.33 12.93
N LEU A 28 -1.20 -10.87 12.01
CA LEU A 28 -1.63 -10.33 10.72
C LEU A 28 -2.35 -11.39 9.88
N SER A 29 -1.81 -12.62 9.77
CA SER A 29 -2.46 -13.68 9.01
C SER A 29 -3.85 -14.04 9.57
N GLU A 30 -4.04 -14.02 10.90
CA GLU A 30 -5.36 -14.22 11.54
C GLU A 30 -6.36 -13.09 11.21
N LEU A 31 -5.89 -11.89 10.91
CA LEU A 31 -6.70 -10.73 10.53
C LEU A 31 -7.04 -10.67 9.04
N TYR A 32 -6.58 -11.62 8.22
CA TYR A 32 -6.80 -11.61 6.77
C TYR A 32 -8.29 -11.48 6.38
N SER A 33 -9.18 -12.20 7.09
CA SER A 33 -10.63 -12.14 6.80
C SER A 33 -11.20 -10.74 7.02
N TRP A 34 -10.76 -10.06 8.10
CA TRP A 34 -11.12 -8.67 8.35
C TRP A 34 -10.54 -7.74 7.28
N ALA A 35 -9.27 -7.92 6.91
CA ALA A 35 -8.63 -7.11 5.87
C ALA A 35 -9.34 -7.25 4.53
N ARG A 36 -9.80 -8.46 4.18
CA ARG A 36 -10.56 -8.71 2.95
C ARG A 36 -11.95 -8.06 2.98
N GLU A 37 -12.62 -8.06 4.12
CA GLU A 37 -13.95 -7.44 4.28
C GLU A 37 -13.89 -5.91 4.22
N TYR A 38 -12.94 -5.30 4.93
CA TYR A 38 -12.88 -3.85 5.11
C TYR A 38 -11.89 -3.14 4.18
N GLY A 39 -10.94 -3.87 3.59
CA GLY A 39 -9.90 -3.36 2.70
C GLY A 39 -10.42 -2.46 1.57
N PRO A 40 -11.46 -2.85 0.80
CA PRO A 40 -12.01 -2.00 -0.27
C PRO A 40 -12.45 -0.63 0.23
N ARG A 41 -13.06 -0.55 1.41
CA ARG A 41 -13.48 0.70 2.04
C ARG A 41 -12.29 1.54 2.48
N ILE A 42 -11.32 0.91 3.16
CA ILE A 42 -10.09 1.58 3.63
C ILE A 42 -9.33 2.20 2.46
N VAL A 43 -9.15 1.44 1.37
CA VAL A 43 -8.44 1.92 0.18
C VAL A 43 -9.17 3.06 -0.51
N LYS A 44 -10.51 2.98 -0.59
CA LYS A 44 -11.31 4.08 -1.12
C LYS A 44 -11.14 5.35 -0.30
N GLU A 45 -11.26 5.27 1.03
CA GLU A 45 -11.12 6.41 1.94
C GLU A 45 -9.69 6.99 1.87
N PHE A 46 -8.67 6.14 1.76
CA PHE A 46 -7.28 6.55 1.55
C PHE A 46 -7.11 7.40 0.29
N TYR A 47 -7.67 6.98 -0.85
CA TYR A 47 -7.60 7.78 -2.08
C TYR A 47 -8.54 8.98 -2.09
N ASP A 48 -9.67 8.95 -1.38
CA ASP A 48 -10.51 10.13 -1.19
C ASP A 48 -9.71 11.28 -0.53
N VAL A 49 -8.93 10.98 0.52
CA VAL A 49 -8.07 11.96 1.20
C VAL A 49 -6.94 12.46 0.29
N GLN A 50 -6.30 11.58 -0.48
CA GLN A 50 -5.24 12.00 -1.40
C GLN A 50 -5.76 12.91 -2.51
N PHE A 51 -6.92 12.56 -3.09
CA PHE A 51 -7.53 13.33 -4.18
C PHE A 51 -8.20 14.62 -3.69
N SER A 52 -8.48 14.76 -2.39
CA SER A 52 -8.95 16.02 -1.81
C SER A 52 -7.85 17.07 -1.69
N PHE A 53 -6.57 16.67 -1.67
CA PHE A 53 -5.45 17.61 -1.70
C PHE A 53 -5.17 18.10 -3.13
N PRO A 54 -5.29 19.42 -3.42
CA PRO A 54 -5.18 19.93 -4.79
C PRO A 54 -3.86 19.58 -5.48
N GLU A 55 -2.76 19.58 -4.74
CA GLU A 55 -1.42 19.42 -5.31
C GLU A 55 -1.16 17.96 -5.69
N THR A 56 -1.61 17.03 -4.84
CA THR A 56 -1.62 15.59 -5.12
C THR A 56 -2.51 15.28 -6.31
N ARG A 57 -3.71 15.87 -6.37
CA ARG A 57 -4.63 15.70 -7.50
C ARG A 57 -4.00 16.17 -8.82
N LYS A 58 -3.36 17.34 -8.84
CA LYS A 58 -2.68 17.89 -10.02
C LYS A 58 -1.53 17.00 -10.49
N PHE A 59 -0.81 16.39 -9.55
CA PHE A 59 0.20 15.38 -9.87
C PHE A 59 -0.44 14.16 -10.54
N MET A 60 -1.50 13.59 -9.96
CA MET A 60 -2.22 12.44 -10.53
C MET A 60 -2.81 12.75 -11.91
N GLU A 61 -3.37 13.95 -12.13
CA GLU A 61 -3.84 14.42 -13.44
C GLU A 61 -2.71 14.45 -14.48
N THR A 62 -1.51 14.88 -14.07
CA THR A 62 -0.33 14.87 -14.94
C THR A 62 0.11 13.44 -15.27
N VAL A 63 0.04 12.51 -14.32
CA VAL A 63 0.32 11.08 -14.56
C VAL A 63 -0.71 10.47 -15.51
N ALA A 64 -2.00 10.72 -15.30
CA ALA A 64 -3.09 10.24 -16.14
C ALA A 64 -2.93 10.74 -17.59
N ARG A 65 -2.65 12.04 -17.76
CA ARG A 65 -2.36 12.64 -19.07
C ARG A 65 -1.16 11.99 -19.76
N LYS A 66 -0.06 11.76 -19.05
CA LYS A 66 1.14 11.08 -19.61
C LYS A 66 0.83 9.65 -20.06
N ARG A 67 -0.11 8.97 -19.40
CA ARG A 67 -0.56 7.61 -19.74
C ARG A 67 -1.69 7.57 -20.77
N GLY A 68 -2.23 8.72 -21.19
CA GLY A 68 -3.34 8.80 -22.14
C GLY A 68 -4.68 8.28 -21.59
N ILE A 69 -4.88 8.30 -20.26
CA ILE A 69 -6.10 7.83 -19.60
C ILE A 69 -6.79 8.95 -18.81
N SER A 70 -8.06 8.75 -18.46
CA SER A 70 -8.78 9.67 -17.57
C SER A 70 -8.24 9.60 -16.13
N LEU A 71 -8.42 10.68 -15.36
CA LEU A 71 -8.09 10.70 -13.94
C LEU A 71 -8.85 9.62 -13.14
N GLU A 72 -10.11 9.39 -13.50
CA GLU A 72 -10.95 8.34 -12.91
C GLU A 72 -10.41 6.93 -13.19
N SER A 73 -9.99 6.66 -14.44
CA SER A 73 -9.38 5.38 -14.79
C SER A 73 -8.07 5.15 -14.04
N LEU A 74 -7.23 6.19 -13.92
CA LEU A 74 -6.03 6.13 -13.08
C LEU A 74 -6.39 5.81 -11.62
N ARG A 75 -7.40 6.49 -11.06
CA ARG A 75 -7.84 6.26 -9.68
C ARG A 75 -8.30 4.81 -9.47
N ASN A 76 -9.12 4.26 -10.35
CA ASN A 76 -9.59 2.87 -10.24
C ASN A 76 -8.42 1.86 -10.28
N GLN A 77 -7.42 2.10 -11.12
CA GLN A 77 -6.22 1.26 -11.19
C GLN A 77 -5.38 1.35 -9.91
N LEU A 78 -5.24 2.56 -9.37
CA LEU A 78 -4.54 2.82 -8.12
C LEU A 78 -5.23 2.13 -6.93
N GLU A 79 -6.55 2.30 -6.79
CA GLU A 79 -7.34 1.62 -5.75
C GLU A 79 -7.24 0.09 -5.86
N THR A 80 -7.37 -0.47 -7.07
CA THR A 80 -7.23 -1.91 -7.29
C THR A 80 -5.84 -2.42 -6.89
N THR A 81 -4.80 -1.70 -7.29
CA THR A 81 -3.40 -2.06 -7.00
C THR A 81 -3.11 -1.95 -5.50
N GLN A 82 -3.58 -0.89 -4.87
CA GLN A 82 -3.42 -0.65 -3.44
C GLN A 82 -4.17 -1.69 -2.60
N LEU A 83 -5.36 -2.11 -3.02
CA LEU A 83 -6.09 -3.18 -2.35
C LEU A 83 -5.31 -4.49 -2.38
N ARG A 84 -4.73 -4.85 -3.53
CA ARG A 84 -3.88 -6.04 -3.61
C ARG A 84 -2.69 -5.94 -2.65
N TYR A 85 -1.92 -4.84 -2.71
CA TYR A 85 -0.79 -4.64 -1.80
C TYR A 85 -1.20 -4.63 -0.33
N PHE A 86 -2.37 -4.07 -0.01
CA PHE A 86 -2.89 -4.07 1.35
C PHE A 86 -3.20 -5.48 1.83
N LEU A 87 -3.82 -6.32 1.00
CA LEU A 87 -4.13 -7.70 1.36
C LEU A 87 -2.89 -8.58 1.49
N GLU A 88 -1.88 -8.37 0.64
CA GLU A 88 -0.60 -9.08 0.68
C GLU A 88 0.11 -8.95 2.06
N ILE A 89 -0.09 -7.85 2.79
CA ILE A 89 0.44 -7.66 4.16
C ILE A 89 -0.09 -8.73 5.13
N PHE A 90 -1.29 -9.26 4.89
CA PHE A 90 -1.96 -10.23 5.75
C PHE A 90 -1.86 -11.67 5.20
N GLU A 91 -1.12 -11.88 4.11
CA GLU A 91 -0.93 -13.20 3.46
C GLU A 91 0.49 -13.76 3.67
N GLU A 92 1.37 -13.09 4.43
CA GLU A 92 2.73 -13.57 4.75
C GLU A 92 2.75 -14.90 5.53
#